data_AF-A0A843USE4-F1
#
_entry.id   AF-A0A843USE4-F1
#
_cell.length_a   1.000
_cell.length_b   1.000
_cell.length_c   1.000
_cell.angle_alpha   90.00
_cell.angle_beta   90.00
_cell.angle_gamma   90.00
#
_symmetry.space_group_name_H-M   'P 1'
#
loop_
_entity.id
_entity.type
_entity.pdbx_description
1 polymer ?
#
loop_
_entity_poly.entity_id
_entity_poly.type
_entity_poly.pdbx_seq_one_letter_code
_entity_poly.pdbx_strand_id
1 'polypeptide(L)'
;MRYLKRLARNMLRPLNFVLLFMMYVSLQSSLAFYNWAIAISDRAKMRGRTKEAEELWKQAAEKYEKAVQLNWNSPQALNNWGLALQALNNWGLALQELSAIVPIREKKTIVRTAISKFRAAIQLQFDFHRAIYNLGTVLYALAEDTFRAGRQDNAKEQSPSELYSQSAIYIACAHALKPTYSVYLSALKLVRSMLPLPYLKVGFLTAPPAENLIAPHKNWERSQFVLNHEGLQQITRTDQKQLLQMPYGRSEESENLEKSLIKVDVPDILSVSTCADLTLPPGAGLCIDTVQGPVFLVADTWESLDGWIDAIRLVYTIYARGKSEVLASTITA
;
A
#
# COMPACT_ATOMS: atom_id res chain seq x y z
N MET A 1 37.18 -3.10 9.09
CA MET A 1 38.05 -2.61 10.19
C MET A 1 38.75 -1.26 9.92
N ARG A 2 39.33 -0.99 8.73
CA ARG A 2 40.04 0.29 8.47
C ARG A 2 39.12 1.54 8.42
N TYR A 3 37.85 1.37 8.03
CA TYR A 3 36.85 2.46 8.01
C TYR A 3 36.43 2.91 9.41
N LEU A 4 36.14 1.96 10.31
CA LEU A 4 35.83 2.21 11.72
C LEU A 4 37.00 2.87 12.48
N LYS A 5 38.25 2.51 12.18
CA LYS A 5 39.45 3.16 12.75
C LYS A 5 39.66 4.59 12.26
N ARG A 6 39.11 4.96 11.09
CA ARG A 6 39.20 6.32 10.52
C ARG A 6 38.08 7.22 11.07
N LEU A 7 36.89 6.66 11.28
CA LEU A 7 35.79 7.30 12.01
C LEU A 7 36.16 7.60 13.48
N ALA A 8 36.77 6.64 14.17
CA ALA A 8 37.19 6.82 15.56
C ALA A 8 38.20 7.95 15.79
N ARG A 9 39.01 8.29 14.77
CA ARG A 9 40.03 9.36 14.87
C ARG A 9 39.46 10.77 14.76
N ASN A 10 38.24 10.92 14.23
CA ASN A 10 37.53 12.21 14.16
C ASN A 10 36.48 12.38 15.28
N MET A 11 36.37 11.43 16.23
CA MET A 11 35.30 11.34 17.24
C MET A 11 35.67 11.94 18.60
N LEU A 12 36.25 13.14 18.62
CA LEU A 12 36.65 13.84 19.87
C LEU A 12 35.50 14.65 20.51
N ARG A 13 34.28 14.08 20.56
CA ARG A 13 33.21 14.62 21.43
C ARG A 13 32.54 13.48 22.22
N PRO A 14 32.55 13.51 23.57
CA PRO A 14 31.98 12.45 24.41
C PRO A 14 30.48 12.22 24.20
N LEU A 15 29.75 13.26 23.78
CA LEU A 15 28.32 13.17 23.44
C LEU A 15 28.06 12.18 22.29
N ASN A 16 28.95 12.12 21.29
CA ASN A 16 28.80 11.21 20.15
C ASN A 16 29.01 9.75 20.54
N PHE A 17 29.86 9.46 21.54
CA PHE A 17 30.08 8.10 22.01
C PHE A 17 28.88 7.56 22.81
N VAL A 18 28.33 8.38 23.72
CA VAL A 18 27.14 8.00 24.51
C VAL A 18 25.93 7.78 23.61
N LEU A 19 25.69 8.67 22.64
CA LEU A 19 24.64 8.49 21.63
C LEU A 19 24.82 7.20 20.83
N LEU A 20 26.04 6.92 20.34
CA LEU A 20 26.32 5.71 19.56
C LEU A 20 26.15 4.44 20.40
N PHE A 21 26.57 4.46 21.67
CA PHE A 21 26.38 3.36 22.61
C PHE A 21 24.89 3.13 22.91
N MET A 22 24.11 4.19 23.17
CA MET A 22 22.66 4.08 23.37
C MET A 22 21.94 3.55 22.12
N MET A 23 22.30 4.02 20.93
CA MET A 23 21.78 3.47 19.67
C MET A 23 22.13 1.99 19.51
N TYR A 24 23.37 1.60 19.82
CA TYR A 24 23.80 0.21 19.76
C TYR A 24 23.01 -0.69 20.73
N VAL A 25 22.83 -0.26 21.98
CA VAL A 25 22.04 -1.00 22.98
C VAL A 25 20.57 -1.10 22.56
N SER A 26 19.99 -0.03 22.00
CA SER A 26 18.62 -0.04 21.47
C SER A 26 18.46 -1.06 20.34
N LEU A 27 19.41 -1.10 19.40
CA LEU A 27 19.40 -2.05 18.28
C LEU A 27 19.54 -3.50 18.75
N GLN A 28 20.44 -3.79 19.69
CA GLN A 28 20.58 -5.14 20.26
C GLN A 28 19.31 -5.56 21.01
N SER A 29 18.73 -4.65 21.77
CA SER A 29 17.48 -4.89 22.50
C SER A 29 16.32 -5.15 21.53
N SER A 30 16.20 -4.35 20.47
CA SER A 30 15.22 -4.56 19.39
C SER A 30 15.35 -5.96 18.77
N LEU A 31 16.58 -6.38 18.44
CA LEU A 31 16.85 -7.69 17.86
C LEU A 31 16.47 -8.84 18.82
N ALA A 32 16.75 -8.68 20.12
CA ALA A 32 16.37 -9.66 21.12
C ALA A 32 14.84 -9.82 21.22
N PHE A 33 14.09 -8.72 21.27
CA PHE A 33 12.62 -8.76 21.25
C PHE A 33 12.08 -9.37 19.96
N TYR A 34 12.66 -9.03 18.80
CA TYR A 34 12.28 -9.58 17.51
C TYR A 34 12.46 -11.09 17.44
N ASN A 35 13.63 -11.61 17.85
CA ASN A 35 13.90 -13.05 17.86
C ASN A 35 13.01 -13.79 18.85
N TRP A 36 12.71 -13.17 20.00
CA TRP A 36 11.76 -13.72 20.96
C TRP A 36 10.35 -13.82 20.36
N ALA A 37 9.90 -12.76 19.66
CA ALA A 37 8.61 -12.76 18.98
C ALA A 37 8.51 -13.86 17.91
N ILE A 38 9.58 -14.12 17.16
CA ILE A 38 9.65 -15.24 16.19
C ILE A 38 9.47 -16.58 16.90
N ALA A 39 10.23 -16.83 17.98
CA ALA A 39 10.15 -18.09 18.71
C ALA A 39 8.73 -18.34 19.28
N ILE A 40 8.08 -17.30 19.80
CA ILE A 40 6.69 -17.38 20.27
C ILE A 40 5.74 -17.64 19.10
N SER A 41 5.92 -16.95 17.96
CA SER A 41 5.09 -17.12 16.76
C SER A 41 5.16 -18.54 16.23
N ASP A 42 6.35 -19.13 16.17
CA ASP A 42 6.54 -20.50 15.71
C ASP A 42 5.92 -21.51 16.69
N ARG A 43 6.02 -21.25 18.00
CA ARG A 43 5.28 -22.02 19.01
C ARG A 43 3.76 -21.89 18.83
N ALA A 44 3.24 -20.70 18.56
CA ALA A 44 1.81 -20.48 18.31
C ALA A 44 1.32 -21.26 17.10
N LYS A 45 2.09 -21.28 16.00
CA LYS A 45 1.78 -22.10 14.80
C LYS A 45 1.69 -23.58 15.12
N MET A 46 2.62 -24.12 15.92
CA MET A 46 2.61 -25.54 16.33
C MET A 46 1.38 -25.88 17.19
N ARG A 47 0.85 -24.92 17.96
CA ARG A 47 -0.36 -25.10 18.78
C ARG A 47 -1.66 -25.00 17.98
N GLY A 48 -1.60 -24.66 16.69
CA GLY A 48 -2.75 -24.64 15.80
C GLY A 48 -3.85 -23.68 16.27
N ARG A 49 -5.11 -24.15 16.29
CA ARG A 49 -6.29 -23.35 16.65
C ARG A 49 -6.72 -23.59 18.11
N THR A 50 -5.83 -23.32 19.05
CA THR A 50 -6.10 -23.49 20.50
C THR A 50 -6.12 -22.13 21.23
N LYS A 51 -6.70 -22.07 22.43
CA LYS A 51 -6.60 -20.86 23.30
C LYS A 51 -5.14 -20.53 23.67
N GLU A 52 -4.29 -21.55 23.81
CA GLU A 52 -2.84 -21.33 24.00
C GLU A 52 -2.23 -20.61 22.79
N ALA A 53 -2.63 -20.97 21.56
CA ALA A 53 -2.14 -20.29 20.36
C ALA A 53 -2.54 -18.81 20.31
N GLU A 54 -3.77 -18.46 20.71
CA GLU A 54 -4.21 -17.06 20.81
C GLU A 54 -3.32 -16.26 21.76
N GLU A 55 -3.11 -16.77 22.97
CA GLU A 55 -2.29 -16.12 23.99
C GLU A 55 -0.84 -15.95 23.52
N LEU A 56 -0.29 -16.96 22.85
CA LEU A 56 1.02 -16.86 22.22
C LEU A 56 1.05 -15.81 21.10
N TRP A 57 -0.01 -15.68 20.29
CA TRP A 57 -0.08 -14.64 19.26
C TRP A 57 -0.16 -13.22 19.86
N LYS A 58 -0.88 -13.04 20.98
CA LYS A 58 -0.90 -11.77 21.73
C LYS A 58 0.51 -11.42 22.22
N GLN A 59 1.18 -12.36 22.89
CA GLN A 59 2.55 -12.17 23.37
C GLN A 59 3.53 -11.89 22.22
N ALA A 60 3.42 -12.59 21.09
CA ALA A 60 4.25 -12.35 19.92
C ALA A 60 4.04 -10.93 19.38
N ALA A 61 2.79 -10.47 19.27
CA ALA A 61 2.47 -9.12 18.81
C ALA A 61 3.08 -8.04 19.73
N GLU A 62 2.99 -8.21 21.05
CA GLU A 62 3.63 -7.28 22.02
C GLU A 62 5.16 -7.24 21.90
N LYS A 63 5.80 -8.39 21.63
CA LYS A 63 7.26 -8.45 21.46
C LYS A 63 7.68 -7.82 20.14
N TYR A 64 6.94 -8.04 19.06
CA TYR A 64 7.17 -7.33 17.80
C TYR A 64 6.97 -5.82 17.94
N GLU A 65 5.94 -5.39 18.66
CA GLU A 65 5.70 -3.97 18.97
C GLU A 65 6.92 -3.35 19.67
N LYS A 66 7.42 -3.99 20.75
CA LYS A 66 8.62 -3.53 21.45
C LYS A 66 9.85 -3.48 20.54
N ALA A 67 10.03 -4.47 19.67
CA ALA A 67 11.12 -4.47 18.71
C ALA A 67 11.04 -3.27 17.76
N VAL A 68 9.84 -2.95 17.25
CA VAL A 68 9.59 -1.80 16.37
C VAL A 68 9.72 -0.47 17.11
N GLN A 69 9.28 -0.37 18.37
CA GLN A 69 9.48 0.84 19.17
C GLN A 69 10.97 1.19 19.36
N LEU A 70 11.81 0.16 19.53
CA LEU A 70 13.26 0.32 19.67
C LEU A 70 13.99 0.48 18.32
N ASN A 71 13.40 -0.02 17.24
CA ASN A 71 13.90 0.11 15.87
C ASN A 71 12.77 0.21 14.84
N TRP A 72 12.28 1.43 14.64
CA TRP A 72 11.09 1.69 13.81
C TRP A 72 11.33 1.48 12.31
N ASN A 73 12.59 1.43 11.87
CA ASN A 73 12.99 1.34 10.46
C ASN A 73 13.21 -0.09 9.96
N SER A 74 12.57 -1.10 10.57
CA SER A 74 12.69 -2.51 10.20
C SER A 74 11.44 -3.00 9.45
N PRO A 75 11.46 -3.11 8.10
CA PRO A 75 10.36 -3.65 7.32
C PRO A 75 9.98 -5.06 7.77
N GLN A 76 10.95 -5.92 8.10
CA GLN A 76 10.73 -7.29 8.52
C GLN A 76 9.98 -7.37 9.85
N ALA A 77 10.35 -6.54 10.83
CA ALA A 77 9.68 -6.50 12.13
C ALA A 77 8.23 -6.00 11.99
N LEU A 78 8.01 -4.95 11.19
CA LEU A 78 6.67 -4.44 10.88
C LEU A 78 5.80 -5.49 10.16
N ASN A 79 6.34 -6.16 9.14
CA ASN A 79 5.63 -7.22 8.43
C ASN A 79 5.28 -8.39 9.35
N ASN A 80 6.20 -8.84 10.20
CA ASN A 80 5.95 -9.96 11.10
C ASN A 80 4.97 -9.58 12.22
N TRP A 81 4.98 -8.32 12.66
CA TRP A 81 3.95 -7.80 13.56
C TRP A 81 2.56 -7.87 12.91
N GLY A 82 2.45 -7.40 11.66
CA GLY A 82 1.22 -7.49 10.87
C GLY A 82 0.72 -8.93 10.74
N LEU A 83 1.62 -9.89 10.50
CA LEU A 83 1.29 -11.32 10.43
C LEU A 83 0.80 -11.88 11.77
N ALA A 84 1.40 -11.49 12.89
CA ALA A 84 0.96 -11.89 14.22
C ALA A 84 -0.46 -11.36 14.53
N LEU A 85 -0.73 -10.10 14.17
CA LEU A 85 -2.06 -9.49 14.31
C LEU A 85 -3.10 -10.16 13.39
N GLN A 86 -2.72 -10.49 12.15
CA GLN A 86 -3.59 -11.24 11.23
C GLN A 86 -3.91 -12.64 11.78
N ALA A 87 -2.91 -13.33 12.32
CA ALA A 87 -3.11 -14.66 12.94
C ALA A 87 -4.05 -14.58 14.15
N LEU A 88 -3.91 -13.54 14.98
CA LEU A 88 -4.80 -13.26 16.10
C LEU A 88 -6.24 -13.00 15.64
N ASN A 89 -6.42 -12.19 14.59
CA ASN A 89 -7.74 -11.94 13.98
C ASN A 89 -8.39 -13.22 13.43
N ASN A 90 -7.62 -14.05 12.71
CA ASN A 90 -8.09 -15.29 12.11
C ASN A 90 -8.53 -16.31 13.18
N TRP A 91 -7.88 -16.29 14.34
CA TRP A 91 -8.30 -17.09 15.48
C TRP A 91 -9.61 -16.57 16.09
N GLY A 92 -9.75 -15.25 16.25
CA GLY A 92 -11.00 -14.63 16.71
C GLY A 92 -12.20 -14.97 15.82
N LEU A 93 -11.98 -15.04 14.50
CA LEU A 93 -12.95 -15.53 13.52
C LEU A 93 -13.34 -17.00 13.75
N ALA A 94 -12.36 -17.89 13.92
CA ALA A 94 -12.63 -19.31 14.17
C ALA A 94 -13.41 -19.55 15.48
N LEU A 95 -13.15 -18.76 16.53
CA LEU A 95 -13.91 -18.83 17.77
C LEU A 95 -15.29 -18.21 17.69
N GLN A 96 -15.50 -17.18 16.86
CA GLN A 96 -16.82 -16.59 16.66
C GLN A 96 -17.78 -17.62 16.05
N GLU A 97 -17.30 -18.41 15.08
CA GLU A 97 -18.03 -19.55 14.51
C GLU A 97 -18.31 -20.67 15.52
N LEU A 98 -17.51 -20.78 16.60
CA LEU A 98 -17.60 -21.87 17.57
C LEU A 98 -18.30 -21.51 18.89
N SER A 99 -18.24 -20.26 19.38
CA SER A 99 -18.65 -19.93 20.77
C SER A 99 -18.68 -18.42 21.13
N ALA A 100 -18.80 -17.49 20.18
CA ALA A 100 -19.19 -16.09 20.44
C ALA A 100 -18.46 -15.29 21.57
N ILE A 101 -17.14 -15.06 21.53
CA ILE A 101 -16.48 -14.15 22.52
C ILE A 101 -15.25 -13.40 21.94
N VAL A 102 -15.41 -12.64 20.86
CA VAL A 102 -14.51 -11.49 20.59
C VAL A 102 -15.39 -10.28 20.25
N PRO A 103 -15.32 -9.17 21.02
CA PRO A 103 -16.06 -7.97 20.68
C PRO A 103 -15.69 -7.49 19.27
N ILE A 104 -16.70 -7.23 18.42
CA ILE A 104 -16.54 -6.79 17.02
C ILE A 104 -15.60 -5.57 16.89
N ARG A 105 -15.56 -4.71 17.91
CA ARG A 105 -14.70 -3.51 17.96
C ARG A 105 -13.21 -3.87 18.02
N GLU A 106 -12.84 -4.87 18.82
CA GLU A 106 -11.44 -5.32 18.93
C GLU A 106 -10.96 -5.93 17.62
N LYS A 107 -11.81 -6.71 16.94
CA LYS A 107 -11.52 -7.28 15.62
C LYS A 107 -11.18 -6.21 14.59
N LYS A 108 -12.03 -5.17 14.48
CA LYS A 108 -11.78 -4.04 13.55
C LYS A 108 -10.45 -3.34 13.84
N THR A 109 -10.11 -3.15 15.12
CA THR A 109 -8.85 -2.52 15.53
C THR A 109 -7.64 -3.38 15.17
N ILE A 110 -7.70 -4.70 15.40
CA ILE A 110 -6.61 -5.63 15.06
C ILE A 110 -6.34 -5.61 13.55
N VAL A 111 -7.38 -5.72 12.72
CA VAL A 111 -7.23 -5.71 11.25
C VAL A 111 -6.66 -4.38 10.76
N ARG A 112 -7.18 -3.24 11.23
CA ARG A 112 -6.65 -1.91 10.87
C ARG A 112 -5.18 -1.76 11.27
N THR A 113 -4.81 -2.25 12.45
CA THR A 113 -3.43 -2.22 12.92
C THR A 113 -2.53 -3.09 12.04
N ALA A 114 -2.97 -4.30 11.67
CA ALA A 114 -2.23 -5.17 10.76
C ALA A 114 -1.98 -4.51 9.39
N ILE A 115 -3.03 -3.94 8.78
CA ILE A 115 -2.95 -3.18 7.53
C ILE A 115 -1.92 -2.05 7.66
N SER A 116 -2.00 -1.26 8.74
CA SER A 116 -1.05 -0.18 9.01
C SER A 116 0.39 -0.67 9.10
N LYS A 117 0.66 -1.83 9.73
CA LYS A 117 2.03 -2.37 9.82
C LYS A 117 2.56 -2.89 8.49
N PHE A 118 1.73 -3.58 7.70
CA PHE A 118 2.16 -3.99 6.36
C PHE A 118 2.44 -2.78 5.48
N ARG A 119 1.57 -1.76 5.51
CA ARG A 119 1.78 -0.51 4.77
C ARG A 119 3.06 0.20 5.18
N ALA A 120 3.31 0.33 6.49
CA ALA A 120 4.56 0.90 6.99
C ALA A 120 5.80 0.10 6.52
N ALA A 121 5.72 -1.23 6.49
CA ALA A 121 6.81 -2.05 5.96
C ALA A 121 7.07 -1.80 4.45
N ILE A 122 6.00 -1.65 3.66
CA ILE A 122 6.10 -1.32 2.22
C ILE A 122 6.68 0.09 2.04
N GLN A 123 6.24 1.06 2.84
CA GLN A 123 6.70 2.44 2.75
C GLN A 123 8.19 2.61 3.11
N LEU A 124 8.73 1.75 3.98
CA LEU A 124 10.17 1.67 4.22
C LEU A 124 10.92 0.98 3.08
N GLN A 125 10.29 0.01 2.41
CA GLN A 125 10.91 -0.80 1.37
C GLN A 125 9.88 -1.29 0.33
N PHE A 126 9.70 -0.53 -0.75
CA PHE A 126 8.69 -0.82 -1.78
C PHE A 126 9.00 -2.06 -2.65
N ASP A 127 10.20 -2.64 -2.56
CA ASP A 127 10.51 -3.94 -3.18
C ASP A 127 10.32 -5.13 -2.22
N PHE A 128 9.80 -4.89 -1.01
CA PHE A 128 9.53 -5.96 -0.04
C PHE A 128 8.24 -6.73 -0.38
N HIS A 129 8.34 -7.54 -1.44
CA HIS A 129 7.23 -8.29 -2.04
C HIS A 129 6.40 -9.14 -1.06
N ARG A 130 6.97 -9.60 0.06
CA ARG A 130 6.23 -10.33 1.10
C ARG A 130 5.23 -9.44 1.82
N ALA A 131 5.61 -8.21 2.19
CA ALA A 131 4.70 -7.27 2.85
C ALA A 131 3.59 -6.81 1.90
N ILE A 132 3.93 -6.57 0.64
CA ILE A 132 2.98 -6.23 -0.44
C ILE A 132 1.95 -7.35 -0.59
N TYR A 133 2.41 -8.60 -0.73
CA TYR A 133 1.53 -9.75 -0.82
C TYR A 133 0.64 -9.90 0.43
N ASN A 134 1.22 -9.80 1.62
CA ASN A 134 0.48 -9.96 2.87
C ASN A 134 -0.60 -8.88 3.02
N LEU A 135 -0.30 -7.62 2.69
CA LEU A 135 -1.30 -6.55 2.66
C LEU A 135 -2.46 -6.88 1.70
N GLY A 136 -2.16 -7.34 0.48
CA GLY A 136 -3.17 -7.80 -0.46
C GLY A 136 -4.07 -8.89 0.12
N THR A 137 -3.49 -9.92 0.75
CA THR A 137 -4.29 -11.00 1.37
C THR A 137 -5.18 -10.53 2.52
N VAL A 138 -4.71 -9.57 3.33
CA VAL A 138 -5.51 -9.01 4.43
C VAL A 138 -6.67 -8.16 3.89
N LEU A 139 -6.42 -7.38 2.83
CA LEU A 139 -7.47 -6.59 2.18
C LEU A 139 -8.52 -7.49 1.52
N TYR A 140 -8.10 -8.60 0.90
CA TYR A 140 -9.03 -9.61 0.38
C TYR A 140 -9.92 -10.18 1.48
N ALA A 141 -9.32 -10.61 2.59
CA ALA A 141 -10.08 -11.16 3.72
C ALA A 141 -11.03 -10.12 4.34
N LEU A 142 -10.62 -8.86 4.40
CA LEU A 142 -11.48 -7.76 4.86
C LEU A 142 -12.64 -7.51 3.88
N ALA A 143 -12.42 -7.61 2.58
CA ALA A 143 -13.47 -7.51 1.57
C ALA A 143 -14.51 -8.63 1.72
N GLU A 144 -14.07 -9.88 1.89
CA GLU A 144 -14.92 -11.05 2.14
C GLU A 144 -15.76 -10.88 3.42
N ASP A 145 -15.12 -10.49 4.53
CA ASP A 145 -15.80 -10.25 5.80
C ASP A 145 -16.85 -9.14 5.68
N THR A 146 -16.54 -8.08 4.95
CA THR A 146 -17.44 -6.94 4.74
C THR A 146 -18.62 -7.31 3.83
N PHE A 147 -18.34 -8.09 2.77
CA PHE A 147 -19.36 -8.62 1.87
C PHE A 147 -20.34 -9.56 2.59
N ARG A 148 -19.83 -10.52 3.37
CA ARG A 148 -20.65 -11.50 4.12
C ARG A 148 -21.50 -10.86 5.21
N ALA A 149 -20.99 -9.80 5.84
CA ALA A 149 -21.71 -9.12 6.93
C ALA A 149 -22.95 -8.35 6.45
N GLY A 150 -23.19 -8.21 5.13
CA GLY A 150 -24.38 -7.58 4.56
C GLY A 150 -24.63 -6.15 5.06
N ARG A 151 -23.60 -5.46 5.57
CA ARG A 151 -23.78 -4.17 6.23
C ARG A 151 -24.18 -3.13 5.20
N GLN A 152 -25.34 -2.51 5.43
CA GLN A 152 -25.70 -1.26 4.77
C GLN A 152 -24.60 -0.23 4.98
N ASP A 153 -24.24 0.43 3.88
CA ASP A 153 -23.19 1.44 3.78
C ASP A 153 -23.31 2.49 4.89
N ASN A 154 -22.53 2.33 5.96
CA ASN A 154 -22.06 3.50 6.67
C ASN A 154 -21.15 4.24 5.69
N ALA A 155 -21.53 5.45 5.27
CA ALA A 155 -20.83 6.29 4.29
C ALA A 155 -19.35 6.61 4.60
N LYS A 156 -18.77 6.04 5.67
CA LYS A 156 -17.37 6.16 6.10
C LYS A 156 -16.54 4.87 5.94
N GLU A 157 -17.14 3.72 5.66
CA GLU A 157 -16.39 2.46 5.48
C GLU A 157 -16.19 2.16 3.99
N GLN A 158 -14.99 1.71 3.58
CA GLN A 158 -14.68 1.37 2.19
C GLN A 158 -15.59 0.22 1.70
N SER A 159 -16.08 0.32 0.46
CA SER A 159 -16.91 -0.74 -0.13
C SER A 159 -16.11 -2.03 -0.31
N PRO A 160 -16.77 -3.20 -0.28
CA PRO A 160 -16.11 -4.47 -0.60
C PRO A 160 -15.42 -4.47 -1.96
N SER A 161 -16.01 -3.81 -2.98
CA SER A 161 -15.44 -3.71 -4.32
C SER A 161 -14.11 -2.94 -4.34
N GLU A 162 -14.01 -1.84 -3.59
CA GLU A 162 -12.76 -1.07 -3.48
C GLU A 162 -11.68 -1.89 -2.76
N LEU A 163 -12.04 -2.62 -1.71
CA LEU A 163 -11.10 -3.50 -0.99
C LEU A 163 -10.59 -4.65 -1.88
N TYR A 164 -11.46 -5.25 -2.70
CA TYR A 164 -11.07 -6.26 -3.68
C TYR A 164 -10.11 -5.68 -4.74
N SER A 165 -10.41 -4.49 -5.26
CA SER A 165 -9.55 -3.78 -6.21
C SER A 165 -8.17 -3.47 -5.61
N GLN A 166 -8.13 -2.94 -4.38
CA GLN A 166 -6.87 -2.69 -3.68
C GLN A 166 -6.08 -3.98 -3.44
N SER A 167 -6.74 -5.04 -3.00
CA SER A 167 -6.12 -6.36 -2.85
C SER A 167 -5.47 -6.84 -4.15
N ALA A 168 -6.19 -6.73 -5.26
CA ALA A 168 -5.72 -7.13 -6.57
C ALA A 168 -4.50 -6.32 -7.03
N ILE A 169 -4.49 -5.01 -6.77
CA ILE A 169 -3.34 -4.13 -7.03
C ILE A 169 -2.09 -4.64 -6.29
N TYR A 170 -2.18 -4.86 -4.98
CA TYR A 170 -1.03 -5.32 -4.19
C TYR A 170 -0.55 -6.72 -4.62
N ILE A 171 -1.46 -7.65 -4.87
CA ILE A 171 -1.12 -9.01 -5.31
C ILE A 171 -0.45 -8.98 -6.69
N ALA A 172 -0.96 -8.18 -7.63
CA ALA A 172 -0.34 -7.98 -8.95
C ALA A 172 1.07 -7.40 -8.83
N CYS A 173 1.27 -6.38 -8.00
CA CYS A 173 2.59 -5.79 -7.75
C CYS A 173 3.57 -6.79 -7.10
N ALA A 174 3.11 -7.58 -6.12
CA ALA A 174 3.93 -8.62 -5.50
C ALA A 174 4.35 -9.71 -6.50
N HIS A 175 3.43 -10.12 -7.38
CA HIS A 175 3.72 -11.04 -8.47
C HIS A 175 4.73 -10.44 -9.46
N ALA A 176 4.54 -9.20 -9.89
CA ALA A 176 5.45 -8.52 -10.82
C ALA A 176 6.89 -8.43 -10.28
N LEU A 177 7.05 -8.12 -8.98
CA LEU A 177 8.37 -8.09 -8.32
C LEU A 177 8.99 -9.47 -8.17
N LYS A 178 8.18 -10.53 -7.98
CA LYS A 178 8.66 -11.90 -7.76
C LYS A 178 7.81 -12.95 -8.52
N PRO A 179 7.92 -13.01 -9.85
CA PRO A 179 7.05 -13.87 -10.67
C PRO A 179 7.31 -15.37 -10.49
N THR A 180 8.50 -15.74 -9.99
CA THR A 180 8.87 -17.14 -9.74
C THR A 180 8.14 -17.77 -8.54
N TYR A 181 7.45 -16.96 -7.72
CA TYR A 181 6.71 -17.47 -6.57
C TYR A 181 5.32 -17.94 -7.01
N SER A 182 5.14 -19.26 -7.08
CA SER A 182 3.89 -19.90 -7.52
C SER A 182 2.68 -19.46 -6.69
N VAL A 183 2.87 -19.22 -5.39
CA VAL A 183 1.82 -18.73 -4.48
C VAL A 183 1.26 -17.39 -4.96
N TYR A 184 2.11 -16.48 -5.46
CA TYR A 184 1.67 -15.17 -5.96
C TYR A 184 0.92 -15.29 -7.27
N LEU A 185 1.38 -16.18 -8.16
CA LEU A 185 0.67 -16.48 -9.40
C LEU A 185 -0.73 -17.06 -9.13
N SER A 186 -0.85 -17.99 -8.18
CA SER A 186 -2.13 -18.56 -7.78
C SER A 186 -3.07 -17.52 -7.19
N ALA A 187 -2.58 -16.65 -6.31
CA ALA A 187 -3.36 -15.56 -5.74
C ALA A 187 -3.78 -14.56 -6.82
N LEU A 188 -2.88 -14.20 -7.73
CA LEU A 188 -3.17 -13.30 -8.85
C LEU A 188 -4.30 -13.84 -9.73
N LYS A 189 -4.30 -15.14 -10.05
CA LYS A 189 -5.40 -15.76 -10.83
C LYS A 189 -6.77 -15.58 -10.18
N LEU A 190 -6.85 -15.55 -8.85
CA LEU A 190 -8.09 -15.35 -8.11
C LEU A 190 -8.58 -13.89 -8.19
N VAL A 191 -7.65 -12.94 -8.10
CA VAL A 191 -8.00 -11.51 -7.96
C VAL A 191 -7.85 -10.70 -9.26
N ARG A 192 -7.35 -11.30 -10.35
CA ARG A 192 -7.07 -10.59 -11.61
C ARG A 192 -8.30 -9.88 -12.17
N SER A 193 -9.48 -10.52 -12.11
CA SER A 193 -10.74 -9.93 -12.58
C SER A 193 -11.23 -8.74 -11.75
N MET A 194 -10.61 -8.50 -10.58
CA MET A 194 -10.90 -7.36 -9.71
C MET A 194 -10.04 -6.13 -10.06
N LEU A 195 -9.05 -6.28 -10.96
CA LEU A 195 -8.31 -5.16 -11.52
C LEU A 195 -9.12 -4.46 -12.62
N PRO A 196 -8.98 -3.14 -12.76
CA PRO A 196 -9.57 -2.39 -13.87
C PRO A 196 -8.73 -2.55 -15.16
N LEU A 197 -8.65 -3.77 -15.69
CA LEU A 197 -7.86 -4.09 -16.89
C LEU A 197 -8.24 -3.18 -18.09
N PRO A 198 -7.29 -2.71 -18.91
CA PRO A 198 -5.85 -3.03 -18.91
C PRO A 198 -5.00 -2.19 -17.94
N TYR A 199 -5.63 -1.53 -16.97
CA TYR A 199 -4.98 -0.66 -15.99
C TYR A 199 -4.77 -1.37 -14.65
N LEU A 200 -3.77 -0.90 -13.90
CA LEU A 200 -3.56 -1.34 -12.52
C LEU A 200 -4.54 -0.64 -11.58
N LYS A 201 -4.72 0.68 -11.74
CA LYS A 201 -5.64 1.47 -10.92
C LYS A 201 -6.37 2.48 -11.78
N VAL A 202 -7.65 2.66 -11.45
CA VAL A 202 -8.51 3.71 -12.00
C VAL A 202 -9.18 4.41 -10.83
N GLY A 203 -9.31 5.73 -10.90
CA GLY A 203 -9.99 6.50 -9.87
C GLY A 203 -10.06 7.97 -10.20
N PHE A 204 -10.71 8.75 -9.34
CA PHE A 204 -10.83 10.19 -9.53
C PHE A 204 -9.77 10.93 -8.73
N LEU A 205 -9.23 11.99 -9.33
CA LEU A 205 -8.41 12.99 -8.70
C LEU A 205 -8.85 14.37 -9.19
N THR A 206 -8.71 15.37 -8.34
CA THR A 206 -8.91 16.76 -8.69
C THR A 206 -7.58 17.33 -9.14
N ALA A 207 -7.56 17.93 -10.33
CA ALA A 207 -6.33 18.37 -10.98
C ALA A 207 -6.51 19.76 -11.61
N PRO A 208 -5.44 20.55 -11.75
CA PRO A 208 -5.50 21.81 -12.46
C PRO A 208 -5.64 21.56 -13.98
N PRO A 209 -5.97 22.58 -14.78
CA PRO A 209 -5.81 22.53 -16.23
C PRO A 209 -4.35 22.19 -16.59
N ALA A 210 -4.10 21.31 -17.56
CA ALA A 210 -2.75 20.81 -17.83
C ALA A 210 -1.76 21.90 -18.26
N GLU A 211 -2.24 23.01 -18.85
CA GLU A 211 -1.40 24.14 -19.26
C GLU A 211 -1.05 25.10 -18.11
N ASN A 212 -1.74 24.99 -16.97
CA ASN A 212 -1.55 25.87 -15.84
C ASN A 212 -1.62 25.13 -14.51
N LEU A 213 -0.47 24.60 -14.08
CA LEU A 213 -0.33 23.83 -12.84
C LEU A 213 -0.57 24.63 -11.54
N ILE A 214 -0.58 25.98 -11.61
CA ILE A 214 -0.86 26.88 -10.47
C ILE A 214 -2.17 27.64 -10.73
N ALA A 215 -3.16 26.97 -11.32
CA ALA A 215 -4.45 27.58 -11.59
C ALA A 215 -5.21 27.91 -10.29
N PRO A 216 -6.02 28.99 -10.27
CA PRO A 216 -6.93 29.28 -9.15
C PRO A 216 -7.82 28.08 -8.83
N HIS A 217 -8.15 27.84 -7.55
CA HIS A 217 -8.88 26.64 -7.11
C HIS A 217 -10.20 26.40 -7.88
N LYS A 218 -10.87 27.46 -8.34
CA LYS A 218 -12.11 27.37 -9.16
C LYS A 218 -11.93 26.67 -10.52
N ASN A 219 -10.70 26.58 -11.01
CA ASN A 219 -10.36 25.97 -12.29
C ASN A 219 -9.90 24.51 -12.13
N TRP A 220 -9.77 24.02 -10.89
CA TRP A 220 -9.42 22.63 -10.66
C TRP A 220 -10.65 21.76 -10.90
N GLU A 221 -10.48 20.71 -11.70
CA GLU A 221 -11.57 19.84 -12.10
C GLU A 221 -11.33 18.42 -11.61
N ARG A 222 -12.38 17.83 -11.03
CA ARG A 222 -12.40 16.41 -10.70
C ARG A 222 -12.50 15.60 -11.98
N SER A 223 -11.44 14.85 -12.27
CA SER A 223 -11.30 14.06 -13.49
C SER A 223 -10.84 12.65 -13.16
N GLN A 224 -10.99 11.74 -14.11
CA GLN A 224 -10.59 10.35 -13.93
C GLN A 224 -9.15 10.15 -14.39
N PHE A 225 -8.40 9.42 -13.58
CA PHE A 225 -7.03 9.03 -13.86
C PHE A 225 -6.91 7.53 -13.92
N VAL A 226 -5.98 7.07 -14.74
CA VAL A 226 -5.59 5.67 -14.86
C VAL A 226 -4.10 5.53 -14.68
N LEU A 227 -3.70 4.43 -14.05
CA LEU A 227 -2.31 4.06 -13.85
C LEU A 227 -2.10 2.68 -14.45
N ASN A 228 -1.19 2.60 -15.42
CA ASN A 228 -0.69 1.34 -15.98
C ASN A 228 0.80 1.19 -15.64
N HIS A 229 1.51 0.33 -16.38
CA HIS A 229 2.94 0.10 -16.21
C HIS A 229 3.83 1.20 -16.83
N GLU A 230 3.27 2.09 -17.64
CA GLU A 230 3.96 3.17 -18.34
C GLU A 230 3.86 4.51 -17.61
N GLY A 231 2.70 4.82 -17.01
CA GLY A 231 2.44 6.15 -16.47
C GLY A 231 1.07 6.33 -15.83
N LEU A 232 0.92 7.48 -15.16
CA LEU A 232 -0.35 8.02 -14.70
C LEU A 232 -0.90 8.96 -15.79
N GLN A 233 -2.15 8.77 -16.20
CA GLN A 233 -2.76 9.53 -17.29
C GLN A 233 -4.17 9.99 -16.93
N GLN A 234 -4.48 11.24 -17.22
CA GLN A 234 -5.83 11.79 -17.14
C GLN A 234 -6.65 11.34 -18.36
N ILE A 235 -7.92 10.97 -18.16
CA ILE A 235 -8.82 10.51 -19.21
C ILE A 235 -9.93 11.54 -19.46
N THR A 236 -10.28 11.77 -20.74
CA THR A 236 -11.39 12.65 -21.13
C THR A 236 -12.77 12.01 -20.95
N ARG A 237 -13.82 12.83 -20.85
CA ARG A 237 -15.23 12.37 -20.72
C ARG A 237 -15.71 11.51 -21.91
N THR A 238 -15.05 11.58 -23.06
CA THR A 238 -15.38 10.80 -24.27
C THR A 238 -14.90 9.35 -24.13
N ASP A 239 -13.68 9.16 -23.63
CA ASP A 239 -13.10 7.84 -23.33
C ASP A 239 -13.80 7.17 -22.13
N GLN A 240 -14.33 7.97 -21.18
CA GLN A 240 -15.16 7.46 -20.09
C GLN A 240 -16.41 6.72 -20.56
N LYS A 241 -17.03 7.15 -21.68
CA LYS A 241 -18.21 6.48 -22.23
C LYS A 241 -17.87 5.12 -22.88
N GLN A 242 -16.68 4.99 -23.47
CA GLN A 242 -16.21 3.73 -24.03
C GLN A 242 -15.84 2.70 -22.94
N LEU A 243 -15.33 3.15 -21.79
CA LEU A 243 -15.09 2.29 -20.61
C LEU A 243 -16.38 1.77 -19.94
N LEU A 244 -17.53 2.40 -20.20
CA LEU A 244 -18.81 2.10 -19.56
C LEU A 244 -19.86 1.42 -20.48
N GLN A 245 -19.60 1.21 -21.78
CA GLN A 245 -20.60 0.67 -22.71
C GLN A 245 -20.07 -0.42 -23.67
N MET A 246 -20.81 -1.54 -23.72
CA MET A 246 -20.78 -2.55 -24.78
C MET A 246 -21.10 -1.89 -26.15
N PRO A 247 -20.52 -2.36 -27.26
CA PRO A 247 -20.48 -1.58 -28.50
C PRO A 247 -21.81 -1.67 -29.25
N TYR A 248 -22.56 -0.57 -29.29
CA TYR A 248 -23.55 -0.33 -30.34
C TYR A 248 -23.62 1.17 -30.69
N GLY A 249 -23.22 1.50 -31.92
CA GLY A 249 -23.60 2.74 -32.61
C GLY A 249 -22.47 3.73 -32.94
N ARG A 250 -22.12 3.83 -34.24
CA ARG A 250 -21.64 5.07 -34.92
C ARG A 250 -22.69 6.18 -34.70
N SER A 251 -22.43 7.49 -34.70
CA SER A 251 -21.43 8.43 -35.23
C SER A 251 -21.59 9.72 -34.37
N GLU A 252 -20.67 10.69 -34.31
CA GLU A 252 -20.38 11.73 -35.29
C GLU A 252 -19.19 12.55 -34.81
N GLU A 253 -18.50 13.15 -35.79
CA GLU A 253 -17.36 14.04 -35.66
C GLU A 253 -17.64 15.20 -34.68
N SER A 254 -16.73 15.41 -33.72
CA SER A 254 -16.63 16.69 -33.02
C SER A 254 -15.16 17.05 -32.88
N GLU A 255 -14.89 18.27 -33.30
CA GLU A 255 -13.61 18.87 -33.60
C GLU A 255 -12.63 18.76 -32.43
N ASN A 256 -11.39 18.39 -32.79
CA ASN A 256 -10.22 18.34 -31.93
C ASN A 256 -9.96 19.71 -31.29
N LEU A 257 -10.51 19.94 -30.10
CA LEU A 257 -9.82 20.71 -29.09
C LEU A 257 -9.03 19.68 -28.27
N GLU A 258 -7.78 19.42 -28.66
CA GLU A 258 -6.84 18.64 -27.85
C GLU A 258 -6.64 19.37 -26.52
N LYS A 259 -7.54 19.15 -25.56
CA LYS A 259 -7.31 19.53 -24.18
C LYS A 259 -6.05 18.78 -23.76
N SER A 260 -4.97 19.52 -23.50
CA SER A 260 -3.77 18.96 -22.91
C SER A 260 -4.18 18.16 -21.66
N LEU A 261 -3.81 16.89 -21.65
CA LEU A 261 -4.11 15.97 -20.56
C LEU A 261 -2.88 15.85 -19.68
N ILE A 262 -3.10 15.78 -18.36
CA ILE A 262 -2.01 15.50 -17.44
C ILE A 262 -1.55 14.06 -17.65
N LYS A 263 -0.28 13.92 -18.01
CA LYS A 263 0.41 12.63 -18.17
C LYS A 263 1.72 12.68 -17.42
N VAL A 264 1.98 11.64 -16.64
CA VAL A 264 3.24 11.44 -15.92
C VAL A 264 3.76 10.06 -16.26
N ASP A 265 4.84 10.01 -17.03
CA ASP A 265 5.50 8.76 -17.37
C ASP A 265 6.33 8.25 -16.18
N VAL A 266 6.30 6.95 -15.94
CA VAL A 266 7.01 6.30 -14.82
C VAL A 266 8.52 6.61 -14.81
N PRO A 267 9.24 6.61 -15.95
CA PRO A 267 10.64 6.99 -15.99
C PRO A 267 10.94 8.42 -15.53
N ASP A 268 9.96 9.32 -15.64
CA ASP A 268 10.12 10.74 -15.32
C ASP A 268 9.90 11.05 -13.83
N ILE A 269 9.39 10.09 -13.05
CA ILE A 269 9.09 10.27 -11.63
C ILE A 269 10.39 10.31 -10.81
N LEU A 270 10.59 11.40 -10.06
CA LEU A 270 11.68 11.57 -9.10
C LEU A 270 11.23 11.26 -7.68
N SER A 271 10.02 11.68 -7.32
CA SER A 271 9.48 11.62 -5.97
C SER A 271 7.95 11.66 -6.00
N VAL A 272 7.31 11.03 -5.01
CA VAL A 272 5.85 11.05 -4.82
C VAL A 272 5.60 11.24 -3.34
N SER A 273 4.87 12.28 -2.94
CA SER A 273 4.61 12.56 -1.53
C SER A 273 3.23 13.18 -1.29
N THR A 274 2.75 13.07 -0.06
CA THR A 274 1.63 13.87 0.42
C THR A 274 2.02 15.35 0.39
N CYS A 275 1.09 16.23 -0.01
CA CYS A 275 1.33 17.66 -0.10
C CYS A 275 0.24 18.43 0.66
N ALA A 276 0.67 19.42 1.44
CA ALA A 276 -0.21 20.31 2.22
C ALA A 276 0.13 21.78 1.89
N ASP A 277 0.30 22.08 0.60
CA ASP A 277 0.57 23.43 0.09
C ASP A 277 -0.72 24.27 0.06
N LEU A 278 -0.60 25.57 0.35
CA LEU A 278 -1.73 26.51 0.34
C LEU A 278 -2.30 26.77 -1.07
N THR A 279 -1.54 26.44 -2.11
CA THR A 279 -1.96 26.54 -3.52
C THR A 279 -2.84 25.37 -3.96
N LEU A 280 -2.96 24.32 -3.14
CA LEU A 280 -3.85 23.19 -3.40
C LEU A 280 -5.27 23.50 -2.92
N PRO A 281 -6.30 23.09 -3.68
CA PRO A 281 -7.66 23.03 -3.15
C PRO A 281 -7.74 22.20 -1.86
N PRO A 282 -8.74 22.47 -0.99
CA PRO A 282 -8.95 21.67 0.21
C PRO A 282 -9.11 20.18 -0.12
N GLY A 283 -8.30 19.33 0.51
CA GLY A 283 -8.36 17.88 0.32
C GLY A 283 -7.05 17.19 0.64
N ALA A 284 -6.96 15.92 0.26
CA ALA A 284 -5.76 15.11 0.47
C ALA A 284 -4.80 15.31 -0.72
N GLY A 285 -3.86 16.24 -0.58
CA GLY A 285 -2.94 16.64 -1.63
C GLY A 285 -1.83 15.63 -1.93
N LEU A 286 -1.49 15.50 -3.21
CA LEU A 286 -0.47 14.66 -3.80
C LEU A 286 0.49 15.54 -4.61
N CYS A 287 1.79 15.38 -4.41
CA CYS A 287 2.82 15.95 -5.27
C CYS A 287 3.62 14.81 -5.91
N ILE A 288 3.76 14.87 -7.23
CA ILE A 288 4.63 13.98 -8.01
C ILE A 288 5.72 14.86 -8.62
N ASP A 289 6.92 14.81 -8.07
CA ASP A 289 8.06 15.50 -8.67
C ASP A 289 8.52 14.73 -9.90
N THR A 290 8.54 15.40 -11.05
CA THR A 290 9.05 14.83 -12.30
C THR A 290 10.27 15.59 -12.80
N VAL A 291 10.97 15.02 -13.79
CA VAL A 291 12.07 15.73 -14.49
C VAL A 291 11.62 17.03 -15.17
N GLN A 292 10.33 17.15 -15.49
CA GLN A 292 9.73 18.31 -16.18
C GLN A 292 9.16 19.34 -15.18
N GLY A 293 9.10 18.99 -13.89
CA GLY A 293 8.50 19.80 -12.83
C GLY A 293 7.51 19.02 -11.95
N PRO A 294 7.06 19.62 -10.85
CA PRO A 294 6.09 18.99 -9.95
C PRO A 294 4.69 18.97 -10.55
N VAL A 295 3.99 17.84 -10.42
CA VAL A 295 2.57 17.68 -10.74
C VAL A 295 1.78 17.54 -9.45
N PHE A 296 0.80 18.43 -9.29
CA PHE A 296 -0.04 18.51 -8.09
C PHE A 296 -1.44 17.97 -8.38
N LEU A 297 -1.92 17.08 -7.50
CA LEU A 297 -3.22 16.43 -7.60
C LEU A 297 -3.87 16.39 -6.20
N VAL A 298 -5.19 16.31 -6.13
CA VAL A 298 -5.93 16.19 -4.85
C VAL A 298 -6.85 15.00 -4.91
N ALA A 299 -6.72 14.09 -3.93
CA ALA A 299 -7.64 12.97 -3.77
C ALA A 299 -8.84 13.35 -2.89
N ASP A 300 -9.98 12.68 -3.13
CA ASP A 300 -11.23 12.92 -2.41
C ASP A 300 -11.11 12.61 -0.89
N THR A 301 -10.28 11.63 -0.51
CA THR A 301 -10.02 11.24 0.88
C THR A 301 -8.55 10.90 1.12
N TRP A 302 -8.13 10.93 2.38
CA TRP A 302 -6.78 10.51 2.78
C TRP A 302 -6.50 9.05 2.47
N GLU A 303 -7.50 8.16 2.62
CA GLU A 303 -7.37 6.75 2.28
C GLU A 303 -7.20 6.53 0.77
N SER A 304 -7.89 7.33 -0.05
CA SER A 304 -7.73 7.31 -1.51
C SER A 304 -6.34 7.81 -1.91
N LEU A 305 -5.87 8.91 -1.30
CA LEU A 305 -4.51 9.44 -1.51
C LEU A 305 -3.46 8.38 -1.23
N ASP A 306 -3.57 7.74 -0.07
CA ASP A 306 -2.73 6.64 0.37
C ASP A 306 -2.65 5.52 -0.69
N GLY A 307 -3.81 5.11 -1.23
CA GLY A 307 -3.89 4.11 -2.30
C GLY A 307 -3.23 4.55 -3.60
N TRP A 308 -3.33 5.84 -3.97
CA TRP A 308 -2.64 6.40 -5.13
C TRP A 308 -1.12 6.47 -4.95
N ILE A 309 -0.64 6.96 -3.79
CA ILE A 309 0.79 7.04 -3.47
C ILE A 309 1.43 5.66 -3.54
N ASP A 310 0.80 4.66 -2.90
CA ASP A 310 1.34 3.31 -2.90
C ASP A 310 1.33 2.72 -4.31
N ALA A 311 0.24 2.86 -5.07
CA ALA A 311 0.18 2.34 -6.43
C ALA A 311 1.27 2.95 -7.34
N ILE A 312 1.43 4.27 -7.34
CA ILE A 312 2.43 4.96 -8.17
C ILE A 312 3.85 4.54 -7.76
N ARG A 313 4.15 4.52 -6.45
CA ARG A 313 5.48 4.13 -5.95
C ARG A 313 5.78 2.64 -6.20
N LEU A 314 4.77 1.77 -6.14
CA LEU A 314 4.91 0.36 -6.49
C LEU A 314 5.22 0.18 -7.98
N VAL A 315 4.47 0.85 -8.87
CA VAL A 315 4.74 0.83 -10.32
C VAL A 315 6.15 1.34 -10.62
N TYR A 316 6.54 2.48 -10.04
CA TYR A 316 7.90 3.00 -10.17
C TYR A 316 8.95 2.02 -9.68
N THR A 317 8.72 1.38 -8.53
CA THR A 317 9.67 0.39 -7.99
C THR A 317 9.79 -0.84 -8.89
N ILE A 318 8.68 -1.31 -9.46
CA ILE A 318 8.68 -2.42 -10.44
C ILE A 318 9.47 -2.03 -11.69
N TYR A 319 9.26 -0.81 -12.20
CA TYR A 319 10.04 -0.26 -13.32
C TYR A 319 11.54 -0.20 -12.99
N ALA A 320 11.91 0.39 -11.85
CA ALA A 320 13.29 0.52 -11.40
C ALA A 320 13.99 -0.83 -11.18
N ARG A 321 13.21 -1.91 -10.95
CA ARG A 321 13.71 -3.28 -10.84
C ARG A 321 13.76 -4.03 -12.18
N GLY A 322 13.47 -3.36 -13.29
CA GLY A 322 13.45 -3.95 -14.63
C GLY A 322 12.34 -4.99 -14.82
N LYS A 323 11.18 -4.78 -14.16
CA LYS A 323 10.03 -5.71 -14.16
C LYS A 323 8.78 -5.11 -14.79
N SER A 324 8.91 -4.01 -15.54
CA SER A 324 7.77 -3.34 -16.18
C SER A 324 7.00 -4.27 -17.14
N GLU A 325 7.69 -5.06 -17.96
CA GLU A 325 7.05 -6.03 -18.87
C GLU A 325 6.24 -7.11 -18.13
N VAL A 326 6.70 -7.53 -16.94
CA VAL A 326 5.95 -8.49 -16.11
C VAL A 326 4.66 -7.87 -15.61
N LEU A 327 4.70 -6.61 -15.16
CA LEU A 327 3.49 -5.89 -14.77
C LEU A 327 2.58 -5.65 -15.97
N ALA A 328 3.13 -5.28 -17.13
CA ALA A 328 2.38 -5.14 -18.38
C ALA A 328 1.58 -6.40 -18.69
N SER A 329 2.26 -7.56 -18.77
CA SER A 329 1.59 -8.86 -19.01
C SER A 329 0.56 -9.23 -17.91
N THR A 330 0.77 -8.76 -16.68
CA THR A 330 -0.15 -9.00 -15.57
C THR A 330 -1.46 -8.22 -15.74
N ILE A 331 -1.41 -7.02 -16.33
CA ILE A 331 -2.59 -6.16 -16.49
C ILE A 331 -3.19 -6.18 -17.91
N THR A 332 -2.48 -6.70 -18.92
CA THR A 332 -2.98 -6.71 -20.32
C THR A 332 -3.37 -8.07 -20.87
N ALA A 333 -2.83 -9.18 -20.34
CA ALA A 333 -3.10 -10.54 -20.84
C ALA A 333 -4.47 -11.12 -20.42
#